data_AF-A0AAU1ZI79-F1
#
_entry.id   AF-A0AAU1ZI79-F1
#
_cell.length_a   1.000
_cell.length_b   1.000
_cell.length_c   1.000
_cell.angle_alpha   90.00
_cell.angle_beta   90.00
_cell.angle_gamma   90.00
#
_symmetry.space_group_name_H-M   'P 1'
#
loop_
_entity.id
_entity.type
_entity.pdbx_description
1 polymer ?
#
loop_
_entity_poly.entity_id
_entity_poly.type
_entity_poly.pdbx_seq_one_letter_code
_entity_poly.pdbx_strand_id
1 'polypeptide(L)'
;MLMRVDGPVRPGLRMESADGRRLVLTQGGVPVLFARQRVTQHGLHYARTGRYVSPLAPLRADRSRGVAELAEPGSEEWTERWAAYGGEALRGAADGPLHEGEWHLAPDADRWFVDGNWPKLLTHDPDRGHLTWFGYGDPVEDARDLLPLRALSHPEAPRVKAYRRQYREGVLPPVFVWWISGLNSPVVLDGHDRLTAALAEGGRPRVLLLSRAMDAHWIARWAELPVTEHEKRVAALEGPLAPARARHQSRSLAAQLQALDRTPRLTRAWPFPGGPAAWDAAAAAHVPGWTPDADR
;
A
#
# COMPACT_ATOMS: atom_id res chain seq x y z
N MET A 1 -0.73 -14.08 -2.24
CA MET A 1 0.55 -14.80 -2.40
C MET A 1 1.45 -14.51 -1.21
N LEU A 2 1.89 -15.55 -0.48
CA LEU A 2 2.94 -15.46 0.53
C LEU A 2 4.31 -15.67 -0.14
N MET A 3 5.31 -14.89 0.26
CA MET A 3 6.64 -14.91 -0.31
C MET A 3 7.67 -14.91 0.81
N ARG A 4 8.54 -15.92 0.82
CA ARG A 4 9.77 -15.90 1.61
C ARG A 4 10.88 -15.26 0.78
N VAL A 5 11.63 -14.36 1.40
CA VAL A 5 12.76 -13.63 0.83
C VAL A 5 13.96 -13.87 1.73
N ASP A 6 15.05 -14.38 1.18
CA ASP A 6 16.26 -14.72 1.97
C ASP A 6 17.25 -13.54 2.05
N GLY A 7 17.11 -12.55 1.19
CA GLY A 7 17.92 -11.34 1.19
C GLY A 7 17.43 -10.33 0.16
N PRO A 8 17.98 -9.10 0.15
CA PRO A 8 19.03 -8.60 1.04
C PRO A 8 18.52 -8.27 2.45
N VAL A 9 19.43 -8.11 3.42
CA VAL A 9 19.06 -7.59 4.76
C VAL A 9 18.60 -6.13 4.65
N ARG A 10 19.21 -5.33 3.76
CA ARG A 10 18.86 -3.93 3.50
C ARG A 10 18.42 -3.79 2.04
N PRO A 11 17.16 -3.47 1.74
CA PRO A 11 16.66 -3.39 0.38
C PRO A 11 17.07 -2.08 -0.32
N GLY A 12 17.02 -2.08 -1.65
CA GLY A 12 17.33 -0.89 -2.45
C GLY A 12 16.29 0.23 -2.25
N LEU A 13 15.00 -0.12 -2.18
CA LEU A 13 13.92 0.78 -1.76
C LEU A 13 13.57 0.54 -0.29
N ARG A 14 13.73 1.54 0.58
CA ARG A 14 13.56 1.33 2.03
C ARG A 14 13.22 2.58 2.80
N MET A 15 12.58 2.38 3.95
CA MET A 15 12.39 3.43 4.95
C MET A 15 13.65 3.59 5.78
N GLU A 16 14.12 4.82 5.90
CA GLU A 16 15.10 5.22 6.89
C GLU A 16 14.47 6.22 7.86
N SER A 17 14.96 6.25 9.09
CA SER A 17 14.44 7.11 10.16
C SER A 17 15.56 7.77 10.95
N ALA A 18 15.31 9.00 11.37
CA ALA A 18 16.13 9.73 12.34
C ALA A 18 15.24 10.22 13.50
N ASP A 19 15.87 10.59 14.60
CA ASP A 19 15.17 11.14 15.77
C ASP A 19 14.34 12.39 15.43
N GLY A 20 13.37 12.68 16.29
CA GLY A 20 12.47 13.81 16.10
C GLY A 20 11.44 13.57 14.98
N ARG A 21 11.01 12.30 14.84
CA ARG A 21 9.91 11.86 13.97
C ARG A 21 10.20 12.01 12.46
N ARG A 22 11.47 11.92 12.09
CA ARG A 22 11.96 12.07 10.72
C ARG A 22 11.96 10.73 10.01
N LEU A 23 11.30 10.68 8.87
CA LEU A 23 11.20 9.52 8.00
C LEU A 23 11.68 9.91 6.60
N VAL A 24 12.32 8.99 5.91
CA VAL A 24 12.66 9.16 4.51
C VAL A 24 12.59 7.82 3.79
N LEU A 25 11.92 7.80 2.64
CA LEU A 25 12.01 6.69 1.72
C LEU A 25 13.20 6.94 0.79
N THR A 26 14.07 5.95 0.69
CA THR A 26 15.25 5.99 -0.19
C THR A 26 15.17 4.88 -1.22
N GLN A 27 15.63 5.13 -2.43
CA GLN A 27 15.75 4.16 -3.51
C GLN A 27 17.16 4.20 -4.09
N GLY A 28 17.90 3.09 -4.07
CA GLY A 28 19.31 3.07 -4.50
C GLY A 28 20.19 4.04 -3.72
N GLY A 29 19.80 4.41 -2.48
CA GLY A 29 20.46 5.43 -1.68
C GLY A 29 20.02 6.88 -1.95
N VAL A 30 19.16 7.12 -2.94
CA VAL A 30 18.62 8.44 -3.27
C VAL A 30 17.29 8.66 -2.53
N PRO A 31 17.12 9.77 -1.78
CA PRO A 31 15.83 10.12 -1.20
C PRO A 31 14.74 10.32 -2.26
N VAL A 32 13.60 9.63 -2.11
CA VAL A 32 12.44 9.73 -3.01
C VAL A 32 11.21 10.36 -2.35
N LEU A 33 11.10 10.23 -1.02
CA LEU A 33 10.05 10.84 -0.21
C LEU A 33 10.62 11.20 1.15
N PHE A 34 10.48 12.46 1.56
CA PHE A 34 10.66 12.84 2.96
C PHE A 34 9.31 12.87 3.65
N ALA A 35 9.30 12.48 4.92
CA ALA A 35 8.12 12.63 5.76
C ALA A 35 8.51 12.97 7.20
N ARG A 36 7.64 13.72 7.87
CA ARG A 36 7.81 14.05 9.28
C ARG A 36 6.47 13.99 9.99
N GLN A 37 6.40 13.20 11.06
CA GLN A 37 5.16 13.08 11.82
C GLN A 37 4.81 14.44 12.45
N ARG A 38 3.54 14.82 12.35
CA ARG A 38 3.00 16.04 12.92
C ARG A 38 3.22 16.08 14.43
N VAL A 39 3.34 17.28 14.98
CA VAL A 39 3.42 17.50 16.43
C VAL A 39 2.21 16.90 17.15
N THR A 40 1.03 17.00 16.53
CA THR A 40 -0.25 16.47 17.02
C THR A 40 -0.30 14.95 17.07
N GLN A 41 0.63 14.23 16.43
CA GLN A 41 0.62 12.77 16.27
C GLN A 41 -0.56 12.20 15.45
N HIS A 42 -1.37 13.06 14.83
CA HIS A 42 -2.53 12.67 14.00
C HIS A 42 -2.20 12.64 12.50
N GLY A 43 -0.95 12.39 12.14
CA GLY A 43 -0.53 12.38 10.74
C GLY A 43 0.93 12.73 10.53
N LEU A 44 1.28 13.00 9.27
CA LEU A 44 2.60 13.45 8.86
C LEU A 44 2.51 14.49 7.74
N HIS A 45 3.55 15.29 7.62
CA HIS A 45 3.86 16.07 6.42
C HIS A 45 4.72 15.21 5.50
N TYR A 46 4.52 15.29 4.19
CA TYR A 46 5.38 14.64 3.21
C TYR A 46 5.87 15.61 2.14
N ALA A 47 6.98 15.26 1.50
CA ALA A 47 7.49 15.90 0.30
C ALA A 47 8.15 14.88 -0.63
N ARG A 48 7.67 14.81 -1.86
CA ARG A 48 8.25 13.98 -2.93
C ARG A 48 9.40 14.71 -3.57
N THR A 49 10.46 13.97 -3.89
CA THR A 49 11.63 14.56 -4.58
C THR A 49 11.53 14.49 -6.10
N GLY A 50 10.53 13.77 -6.63
CA GLY A 50 10.40 13.48 -8.06
C GLY A 50 11.40 12.46 -8.60
N ARG A 51 12.24 11.86 -7.74
CA ARG A 51 13.30 10.92 -8.12
C ARG A 51 12.89 9.45 -8.10
N TYR A 52 11.65 9.16 -7.68
CA TYR A 52 11.15 7.81 -7.62
C TYR A 52 11.05 7.16 -9.01
N VAL A 53 11.57 5.94 -9.12
CA VAL A 53 11.41 5.08 -10.31
C VAL A 53 10.71 3.79 -9.89
N SER A 54 9.73 3.33 -10.67
CA SER A 54 9.10 2.06 -10.36
C SER A 54 10.12 0.92 -10.44
N PRO A 55 10.18 0.01 -9.45
CA PRO A 55 11.06 -1.16 -9.51
C PRO A 55 10.58 -2.20 -10.53
N LEU A 56 9.35 -2.07 -11.05
CA LEU A 56 8.79 -2.99 -12.04
C LEU A 56 8.98 -2.45 -13.45
N ALA A 57 9.33 -3.33 -14.38
CA ALA A 57 9.34 -3.00 -15.79
C ALA A 57 7.93 -2.59 -16.26
N PRO A 58 7.81 -1.58 -17.14
CA PRO A 58 6.51 -1.15 -17.65
C PRO A 58 5.73 -2.31 -18.27
N LEU A 59 4.49 -2.50 -17.81
CA LEU A 59 3.60 -3.52 -18.36
C LEU A 59 3.20 -3.20 -19.80
N ARG A 60 3.30 -4.20 -20.65
CA ARG A 60 2.87 -4.13 -22.05
C ARG A 60 1.47 -4.72 -22.20
N ALA A 61 0.76 -4.26 -23.24
CA ALA A 61 -0.63 -4.65 -23.48
C ALA A 61 -0.80 -6.13 -23.86
N ASP A 62 0.22 -6.73 -24.49
CA ASP A 62 0.29 -8.16 -24.80
C ASP A 62 0.28 -9.00 -23.52
N ARG A 63 1.03 -8.60 -22.49
CA ARG A 63 1.01 -9.25 -21.17
C ARG A 63 -0.38 -9.21 -20.56
N SER A 64 -1.03 -8.04 -20.56
CA SER A 64 -2.39 -7.89 -20.00
C SER A 64 -3.39 -8.84 -20.67
N ARG A 65 -3.35 -8.91 -22.01
CA ARG A 65 -4.22 -9.81 -22.78
C ARG A 65 -3.90 -11.28 -22.55
N GLY A 66 -2.63 -11.66 -22.56
CA GLY A 66 -2.24 -13.05 -22.29
C GLY A 66 -2.67 -13.54 -20.90
N VAL A 67 -2.70 -12.67 -19.88
CA VAL A 67 -3.27 -13.04 -18.57
C VAL A 67 -4.80 -13.18 -18.64
N ALA A 68 -5.48 -12.29 -19.38
CA ALA A 68 -6.93 -12.35 -19.56
C ALA A 68 -7.41 -13.56 -20.38
N GLU A 69 -6.57 -14.09 -21.28
CA GLU A 69 -6.85 -15.34 -22.00
C GLU A 69 -6.78 -16.57 -21.08
N LEU A 70 -5.97 -16.51 -20.03
CA LEU A 70 -5.76 -17.62 -19.10
C LEU A 70 -6.71 -17.57 -17.89
N ALA A 71 -7.21 -16.38 -17.54
CA ALA A 71 -8.03 -16.14 -16.37
C ALA A 71 -9.07 -15.06 -16.65
N GLU A 72 -10.32 -15.31 -16.24
CA GLU A 72 -11.38 -14.32 -16.34
C GLU A 72 -11.00 -13.05 -15.55
N PRO A 73 -10.96 -11.86 -16.19
CA PRO A 73 -10.57 -10.63 -15.53
C PRO A 73 -11.35 -10.36 -14.24
N GLY A 74 -10.62 -10.22 -13.14
CA GLY A 74 -11.19 -9.94 -11.83
C GLY A 74 -11.63 -11.16 -11.02
N SER A 75 -11.46 -12.36 -11.56
CA SER A 75 -11.51 -13.61 -10.78
C SER A 75 -10.37 -13.69 -9.76
N GLU A 76 -10.49 -14.65 -8.84
CA GLU A 76 -9.41 -15.00 -7.91
C GLU A 76 -8.17 -15.47 -8.67
N GLU A 77 -8.34 -16.35 -9.66
CA GLU A 77 -7.24 -16.87 -10.48
C GLU A 77 -6.50 -15.75 -11.25
N TRP A 78 -7.24 -14.77 -11.78
CA TRP A 78 -6.64 -13.57 -12.40
C TRP A 78 -5.80 -12.77 -11.41
N THR A 79 -6.31 -12.61 -10.20
CA THR A 79 -5.64 -11.90 -9.11
C THR A 79 -4.37 -12.65 -8.68
N GLU A 80 -4.43 -13.97 -8.55
CA GLU A 80 -3.30 -14.83 -8.22
C GLU A 80 -2.21 -14.79 -9.28
N ARG A 81 -2.57 -14.79 -10.57
CA ARG A 81 -1.61 -14.64 -11.67
C ARG A 81 -0.88 -13.30 -11.61
N TRP A 82 -1.58 -12.20 -11.33
CA TRP A 82 -0.93 -10.90 -11.16
C TRP A 82 -0.09 -10.81 -9.89
N ALA A 83 -0.51 -11.47 -8.81
CA ALA A 83 0.30 -11.58 -7.60
C ALA A 83 1.58 -12.38 -7.88
N ALA A 84 1.50 -13.50 -8.60
CA ALA A 84 2.66 -14.28 -9.01
C ALA A 84 3.62 -13.46 -9.89
N TYR A 85 3.09 -12.76 -10.90
CA TYR A 85 3.88 -11.86 -11.75
C TYR A 85 4.57 -10.77 -10.92
N GLY A 86 3.81 -10.07 -10.07
CA GLY A 86 4.33 -8.98 -9.24
C GLY A 86 5.37 -9.47 -8.25
N GLY A 87 5.13 -10.63 -7.62
CA GLY A 87 6.06 -11.25 -6.68
C GLY A 87 7.38 -11.62 -7.35
N GLU A 88 7.34 -12.21 -8.54
CA GLU A 88 8.54 -12.53 -9.29
C GLU A 88 9.31 -11.28 -9.74
N ALA A 89 8.60 -10.30 -10.30
CA ALA A 89 9.22 -9.03 -10.71
C ALA A 89 9.87 -8.29 -9.53
N LEU A 90 9.23 -8.31 -8.34
CA LEU A 90 9.76 -7.69 -7.14
C LEU A 90 10.99 -8.41 -6.59
N ARG A 91 11.05 -9.76 -6.66
CA ARG A 91 12.25 -10.52 -6.27
C ARG A 91 13.45 -10.21 -7.16
N GLY A 92 13.21 -9.98 -8.45
CA GLY A 92 14.26 -9.60 -9.41
C GLY A 92 14.67 -8.12 -9.36
N ALA A 93 13.96 -7.27 -8.62
CA ALA A 93 14.20 -5.83 -8.62
C ALA A 93 15.28 -5.44 -7.59
N ALA A 94 16.44 -4.98 -8.06
CA ALA A 94 17.53 -4.51 -7.21
C ALA A 94 17.11 -3.33 -6.31
N ASP A 95 16.35 -2.39 -6.87
CA ASP A 95 15.82 -1.21 -6.18
C ASP A 95 14.37 -1.40 -5.70
N GLY A 96 14.02 -2.64 -5.35
CA GLY A 96 12.73 -3.03 -4.78
C GLY A 96 12.70 -2.98 -3.24
N PRO A 97 11.51 -3.10 -2.62
CA PRO A 97 11.33 -3.03 -1.17
C PRO A 97 11.59 -4.34 -0.42
N LEU A 98 11.68 -5.45 -1.15
CA LEU A 98 11.82 -6.78 -0.58
C LEU A 98 13.16 -6.93 0.13
N HIS A 99 13.10 -7.32 1.39
CA HIS A 99 14.25 -7.70 2.21
C HIS A 99 13.93 -8.99 2.96
N GLU A 100 14.95 -9.55 3.59
CA GLU A 100 14.87 -10.80 4.36
C GLU A 100 13.61 -10.85 5.24
N GLY A 101 12.83 -11.92 5.05
CA GLY A 101 11.61 -12.20 5.79
C GLY A 101 10.45 -12.67 4.92
N GLU A 102 9.28 -12.73 5.54
CA GLU A 102 8.03 -13.13 4.90
C GLU A 102 7.21 -11.90 4.48
N TRP A 103 6.58 -11.99 3.31
CA TRP A 103 5.85 -10.92 2.64
C TRP A 103 4.56 -11.44 2.04
N HIS A 104 3.50 -10.64 2.06
CA HIS A 104 2.29 -10.88 1.29
C HIS A 104 2.21 -9.91 0.12
N LEU A 105 1.75 -10.46 -1.01
CA LEU A 105 1.17 -9.68 -2.10
C LEU A 105 -0.24 -10.21 -2.34
N ALA A 106 -1.25 -9.41 -1.98
CA ALA A 106 -2.64 -9.82 -2.01
C ALA A 106 -3.55 -8.62 -2.28
N PRO A 107 -4.83 -8.81 -2.66
CA PRO A 107 -5.81 -7.75 -2.60
C PRO A 107 -5.87 -7.11 -1.21
N ASP A 108 -6.31 -5.85 -1.16
CA ASP A 108 -6.64 -5.20 0.09
C ASP A 108 -7.76 -5.97 0.82
N ALA A 109 -7.39 -6.64 1.91
CA ALA A 109 -8.30 -7.42 2.75
C ALA A 109 -9.06 -6.54 3.76
N ASP A 110 -8.44 -5.43 4.18
CA ASP A 110 -8.91 -4.58 5.27
C ASP A 110 -9.85 -3.47 4.78
N ARG A 111 -10.10 -3.40 3.46
CA ARG A 111 -10.88 -2.34 2.80
C ARG A 111 -10.39 -0.96 3.20
N TRP A 112 -9.06 -0.81 3.22
CA TRP A 112 -8.34 0.41 3.56
C TRP A 112 -8.79 1.60 2.71
N PHE A 113 -9.14 1.36 1.44
CA PHE A 113 -9.50 2.40 0.50
C PHE A 113 -10.97 2.82 0.60
N VAL A 114 -11.22 4.08 0.96
CA VAL A 114 -12.54 4.69 1.02
C VAL A 114 -12.95 5.21 -0.36
N ASP A 115 -14.13 4.82 -0.84
CA ASP A 115 -14.57 5.12 -2.21
C ASP A 115 -14.56 6.62 -2.55
N GLY A 116 -14.92 7.49 -1.58
CA GLY A 116 -14.94 8.94 -1.75
C GLY A 116 -13.57 9.60 -1.90
N ASN A 117 -12.47 8.91 -1.61
CA ASN A 117 -11.12 9.46 -1.70
C ASN A 117 -10.48 9.24 -3.09
N TRP A 118 -10.93 8.26 -3.87
CA TRP A 118 -10.36 7.97 -5.20
C TRP A 118 -10.42 9.16 -6.18
N PRO A 119 -11.56 9.85 -6.36
CA PRO A 119 -11.63 10.96 -7.31
C PRO A 119 -10.71 12.13 -6.93
N LYS A 120 -10.44 12.32 -5.62
CA LYS A 120 -9.59 13.40 -5.11
C LYS A 120 -8.13 13.24 -5.54
N LEU A 121 -7.65 12.00 -5.70
CA LEU A 121 -6.26 11.74 -6.11
C LEU A 121 -5.93 12.34 -7.47
N LEU A 122 -6.86 12.33 -8.43
CA LEU A 122 -6.61 12.89 -9.76
C LEU A 122 -6.69 14.42 -9.76
N THR A 123 -7.57 14.99 -8.94
CA THR A 123 -7.78 16.44 -8.85
C THR A 123 -6.70 17.13 -8.01
N HIS A 124 -6.16 16.45 -6.99
CA HIS A 124 -5.23 17.02 -6.01
C HIS A 124 -4.11 16.04 -5.64
N ASP A 125 -3.01 16.10 -6.40
CA ASP A 125 -1.78 15.32 -6.20
C ASP A 125 -0.54 16.23 -6.04
N PRO A 126 -0.49 17.07 -4.98
CA PRO A 126 0.63 17.98 -4.78
C PRO A 126 1.90 17.19 -4.43
N ASP A 127 3.08 17.71 -4.82
CA ASP A 127 4.36 17.09 -4.45
C ASP A 127 4.68 17.21 -2.96
N ARG A 128 3.98 18.09 -2.23
CA ARG A 128 4.07 18.31 -0.79
C ARG A 128 2.65 18.36 -0.20
N GLY A 129 2.45 17.77 0.96
CA GLY A 129 1.14 17.78 1.63
C GLY A 129 1.12 16.99 2.92
N HIS A 130 -0.07 16.59 3.35
CA HIS A 130 -0.27 15.84 4.60
C HIS A 130 -0.87 14.46 4.36
N LEU A 131 -0.54 13.52 5.24
CA LEU A 131 -1.33 12.31 5.46
C LEU A 131 -1.91 12.38 6.86
N THR A 132 -3.23 12.31 6.98
CA THR A 132 -3.93 12.35 8.26
C THR A 132 -4.22 10.96 8.80
N TRP A 133 -4.01 10.77 10.10
CA TRP A 133 -4.32 9.52 10.81
C TRP A 133 -5.51 9.74 11.75
N PHE A 134 -6.43 8.78 11.81
CA PHE A 134 -7.54 8.73 12.78
C PHE A 134 -8.58 9.87 12.76
N GLY A 135 -8.56 10.76 11.76
CA GLY A 135 -9.53 11.86 11.62
C GLY A 135 -9.40 12.51 10.24
N TYR A 136 -10.22 12.05 9.30
CA TYR A 136 -10.11 12.25 7.86
C TYR A 136 -9.98 13.73 7.42
N GLY A 137 -8.80 14.10 6.94
CA GLY A 137 -8.61 15.26 6.08
C GLY A 137 -8.74 16.60 6.78
N ASP A 138 -7.83 16.91 7.70
CA ASP A 138 -7.48 18.30 7.96
C ASP A 138 -6.12 18.61 7.32
N PRO A 139 -6.09 19.28 6.15
CA PRO A 139 -7.24 19.81 5.40
C PRO A 139 -7.93 18.75 4.50
N VAL A 140 -9.20 18.98 4.11
CA VAL A 140 -10.10 17.96 3.52
C VAL A 140 -9.59 17.44 2.17
N GLU A 141 -8.92 18.30 1.41
CA GLU A 141 -8.25 17.99 0.17
C GLU A 141 -7.15 16.94 0.34
N ASP A 142 -6.54 16.85 1.52
CA ASP A 142 -5.50 15.87 1.84
C ASP A 142 -6.04 14.54 2.36
N ALA A 143 -7.37 14.38 2.44
CA ALA A 143 -7.99 13.07 2.69
C ALA A 143 -7.68 12.11 1.53
N ARG A 144 -6.66 11.28 1.72
CA ARG A 144 -6.24 10.24 0.79
C ARG A 144 -5.83 8.98 1.54
N ASP A 145 -6.21 7.84 0.99
CA ASP A 145 -5.84 6.54 1.57
C ASP A 145 -4.56 5.99 0.96
N LEU A 146 -4.07 6.61 -0.13
CA LEU A 146 -2.95 6.16 -0.95
C LEU A 146 -2.05 7.35 -1.31
N LEU A 147 -0.74 7.16 -1.25
CA LEU A 147 0.24 8.17 -1.68
C LEU A 147 0.99 7.74 -2.97
N PRO A 148 0.81 8.44 -4.10
CA PRO A 148 1.65 8.22 -5.28
C PRO A 148 3.11 8.63 -5.00
N LEU A 149 4.08 7.75 -5.22
CA LEU A 149 5.52 8.08 -5.04
C LEU A 149 6.12 9.00 -6.12
N ARG A 150 5.43 9.14 -7.26
CA ARG A 150 5.71 10.16 -8.29
C ARG A 150 4.40 10.82 -8.68
N ALA A 151 4.50 12.01 -9.26
CA ALA A 151 3.35 12.72 -9.81
C ALA A 151 2.57 11.83 -10.78
N LEU A 152 1.24 11.86 -10.65
CA LEU A 152 0.35 11.21 -11.60
C LEU A 152 0.51 11.84 -12.98
N SER A 153 0.56 10.99 -14.00
CA SER A 153 0.65 11.45 -15.39
C SER A 153 -0.66 12.13 -15.80
N HIS A 154 -0.58 13.04 -16.78
CA HIS A 154 -1.76 13.70 -17.33
C HIS A 154 -2.73 12.66 -17.95
N PRO A 155 -4.07 12.80 -17.79
CA PRO A 155 -5.07 11.87 -18.33
C PRO A 155 -4.99 11.60 -19.85
N GLU A 156 -4.47 12.58 -20.60
CA GLU A 156 -4.29 12.51 -22.05
C GLU A 156 -2.88 12.06 -22.49
N ALA A 157 -1.99 11.71 -21.56
CA ALA A 157 -0.68 11.17 -21.92
C ALA A 157 -0.84 9.86 -22.72
N PRO A 158 -0.04 9.60 -23.77
CA PRO A 158 -0.24 8.45 -24.68
C PRO A 158 -0.33 7.11 -23.95
N ARG A 159 0.51 6.90 -22.94
CA ARG A 159 0.52 5.68 -22.12
C ARG A 159 -0.75 5.55 -21.27
N VAL A 160 -1.24 6.65 -20.71
CA VAL A 160 -2.50 6.67 -19.93
C VAL A 160 -3.68 6.34 -20.85
N LYS A 161 -3.74 6.92 -22.06
CA LYS A 161 -4.80 6.58 -23.05
C LYS A 161 -4.81 5.09 -23.39
N ALA A 162 -3.65 4.47 -23.56
CA ALA A 162 -3.55 3.03 -23.78
C ALA A 162 -4.08 2.21 -22.58
N TYR A 163 -3.80 2.62 -21.34
CA TYR A 163 -4.35 1.96 -20.15
C TYR A 163 -5.84 2.25 -19.95
N ARG A 164 -6.35 3.43 -20.31
CA ARG A 164 -7.79 3.74 -20.28
C ARG A 164 -8.57 2.80 -21.19
N ARG A 165 -8.02 2.48 -22.36
CA ARG A 165 -8.57 1.44 -23.23
C ARG A 165 -8.60 0.08 -22.53
N GLN A 166 -7.50 -0.36 -21.92
CA GLN A 166 -7.48 -1.62 -21.16
C GLN A 166 -8.47 -1.64 -20.00
N TYR A 167 -8.69 -0.48 -19.35
CA TYR A 167 -9.67 -0.35 -18.27
C TYR A 167 -11.10 -0.58 -18.78
N ARG A 168 -11.47 0.05 -19.89
CA ARG A 168 -12.79 -0.16 -20.53
C ARG A 168 -12.99 -1.59 -21.01
N GLU A 169 -11.92 -2.23 -21.47
CA GLU A 169 -11.91 -3.64 -21.89
C GLU A 169 -11.90 -4.61 -20.68
N GLY A 170 -11.81 -4.11 -19.44
CA GLY A 170 -11.79 -4.94 -18.23
C GLY A 170 -10.46 -5.65 -17.94
N VAL A 171 -9.43 -5.42 -18.76
CA VAL A 171 -8.14 -6.14 -18.70
C VAL A 171 -7.00 -5.33 -18.08
N LEU A 172 -7.29 -4.16 -17.51
CA LEU A 172 -6.27 -3.32 -16.86
C LEU A 172 -5.57 -4.09 -15.73
N PRO A 173 -4.23 -4.23 -15.76
CA PRO A 173 -3.49 -4.89 -14.69
C PRO A 173 -3.59 -4.13 -13.36
N PRO A 174 -3.57 -4.83 -12.21
CA PRO A 174 -3.76 -4.20 -10.90
C PRO A 174 -2.59 -3.30 -10.50
N VAL A 175 -2.88 -2.16 -9.89
CA VAL A 175 -1.87 -1.26 -9.33
C VAL A 175 -1.19 -1.95 -8.14
N PHE A 176 0.14 -1.97 -8.14
CA PHE A 176 0.92 -2.53 -7.05
C PHE A 176 1.20 -1.42 -6.04
N VAL A 177 0.81 -1.64 -4.79
CA VAL A 177 1.00 -0.68 -3.71
C VAL A 177 1.78 -1.34 -2.58
N TRP A 178 2.46 -0.55 -1.76
CA TRP A 178 3.25 -1.05 -0.64
C TRP A 178 2.79 -0.39 0.65
N TRP A 179 2.38 -1.20 1.63
CA TRP A 179 2.06 -0.73 2.97
C TRP A 179 3.31 -0.24 3.71
N ILE A 180 3.30 1.03 4.11
CA ILE A 180 4.35 1.60 4.96
C ILE A 180 3.73 2.00 6.30
N SER A 181 3.99 1.22 7.34
CA SER A 181 3.40 1.44 8.67
C SER A 181 3.80 2.78 9.28
N GLY A 182 5.02 3.26 9.02
CA GLY A 182 5.47 4.57 9.49
C GLY A 182 4.74 5.75 8.84
N LEU A 183 4.12 5.54 7.67
CA LEU A 183 3.23 6.50 7.03
C LEU A 183 1.76 6.27 7.37
N ASN A 184 1.45 5.09 7.93
CA ASN A 184 0.10 4.56 8.09
C ASN A 184 -0.72 4.71 6.80
N SER A 185 -0.11 4.43 5.65
CA SER A 185 -0.72 4.53 4.34
C SER A 185 0.06 3.67 3.33
N PRO A 186 -0.64 2.99 2.39
CA PRO A 186 0.00 2.42 1.23
C PRO A 186 0.55 3.52 0.29
N VAL A 187 1.67 3.20 -0.35
CA VAL A 187 2.26 4.01 -1.40
C VAL A 187 2.16 3.30 -2.75
N VAL A 188 2.00 4.03 -3.85
CA VAL A 188 2.01 3.43 -5.19
C VAL A 188 3.43 3.03 -5.56
N LEU A 189 3.67 1.73 -5.64
CA LEU A 189 4.95 1.12 -6.02
C LEU A 189 5.06 0.96 -7.55
N ASP A 190 3.99 0.54 -8.19
CA ASP A 190 3.91 0.53 -9.64
C ASP A 190 2.47 0.70 -10.11
N GLY A 191 2.32 1.32 -11.28
CA GLY A 191 1.03 1.54 -11.91
C GLY A 191 0.46 2.94 -11.69
N HIS A 192 1.28 3.97 -11.46
CA HIS A 192 0.82 5.36 -11.43
C HIS A 192 -0.01 5.73 -12.67
N ASP A 193 0.42 5.31 -13.87
CA ASP A 193 -0.34 5.57 -15.10
C ASP A 193 -1.64 4.74 -15.20
N ARG A 194 -1.66 3.55 -14.57
CA ARG A 194 -2.82 2.66 -14.51
C ARG A 194 -3.84 3.18 -13.50
N LEU A 195 -3.36 3.74 -12.40
CA LEU A 195 -4.14 4.51 -11.43
C LEU A 195 -4.78 5.72 -12.11
N THR A 196 -4.00 6.57 -12.79
CA THR A 196 -4.54 7.69 -13.57
C THR A 196 -5.59 7.21 -14.58
N ALA A 197 -5.32 6.12 -15.30
CA ALA A 197 -6.25 5.61 -16.29
C ALA A 197 -7.60 5.19 -15.69
N ALA A 198 -7.61 4.44 -14.59
CA ALA A 198 -8.85 4.04 -13.93
C ALA A 198 -9.63 5.25 -13.39
N LEU A 199 -8.93 6.21 -12.77
CA LEU A 199 -9.54 7.43 -12.25
C LEU A 199 -10.12 8.32 -13.35
N ALA A 200 -9.42 8.45 -14.48
CA ALA A 200 -9.89 9.23 -15.64
C ALA A 200 -11.13 8.62 -16.31
N GLU A 201 -11.40 7.33 -16.09
CA GLU A 201 -12.64 6.66 -16.51
C GLU A 201 -13.72 6.68 -15.41
N GLY A 202 -13.51 7.44 -14.33
CA GLY A 202 -14.46 7.58 -13.23
C GLY A 202 -14.58 6.34 -12.34
N GLY A 203 -13.63 5.41 -12.41
CA GLY A 203 -13.65 4.18 -11.64
C GLY A 203 -12.43 4.00 -10.75
N ARG A 204 -12.27 2.78 -10.23
CA ARG A 204 -11.18 2.42 -9.31
C ARG A 204 -10.28 1.35 -9.92
N PRO A 205 -8.96 1.44 -9.75
CA PRO A 205 -8.08 0.35 -10.14
C PRO A 205 -8.28 -0.84 -9.19
N ARG A 206 -8.02 -2.05 -9.69
CA ARG A 206 -7.73 -3.18 -8.81
C ARG A 206 -6.36 -2.95 -8.17
N VAL A 207 -6.22 -3.30 -6.89
CA VAL A 207 -5.00 -3.05 -6.11
C VAL A 207 -4.46 -4.37 -5.57
N LEU A 208 -3.14 -4.55 -5.67
CA LEU A 208 -2.40 -5.58 -4.95
C LEU A 208 -1.47 -4.91 -3.94
N LEU A 209 -1.74 -5.15 -2.67
CA LEU A 209 -1.01 -4.63 -1.52
C LEU A 209 0.15 -5.55 -1.17
N LEU A 210 1.35 -4.99 -1.21
CA LEU A 210 2.57 -5.58 -0.67
C LEU A 210 2.71 -5.18 0.81
N SER A 211 2.92 -6.16 1.67
CA SER A 211 3.21 -5.94 3.09
C SER A 211 4.13 -7.01 3.65
N ARG A 212 4.78 -6.73 4.78
CA ARG A 212 5.43 -7.80 5.55
C ARG A 212 4.37 -8.70 6.16
N ALA A 213 4.62 -9.99 6.14
CA ALA A 213 3.76 -10.97 6.79
C ALA A 213 3.82 -10.84 8.31
N MET A 214 2.66 -10.97 8.93
CA MET A 214 2.56 -11.12 10.38
C MET A 214 3.09 -12.51 10.75
N ASP A 215 3.88 -12.60 11.82
CA ASP A 215 4.34 -13.91 12.26
C ASP A 215 3.22 -14.68 12.98
N ALA A 216 3.34 -16.01 12.98
CA ALA A 216 2.34 -16.90 13.57
C ALA A 216 2.08 -16.61 15.05
N HIS A 217 3.07 -16.11 15.78
CA HIS A 217 2.90 -15.74 17.19
C HIS A 217 1.95 -14.55 17.35
N TRP A 218 2.12 -13.49 16.55
CA TRP A 218 1.20 -12.34 16.56
C TRP A 218 -0.20 -12.72 16.08
N ILE A 219 -0.31 -13.56 15.04
CA ILE A 219 -1.61 -14.09 14.58
C ILE A 219 -2.31 -14.84 15.72
N ALA A 220 -1.62 -15.76 16.39
CA ALA A 220 -2.18 -16.52 17.50
C ALA A 220 -2.67 -15.59 18.61
N ARG A 221 -1.82 -14.62 19.02
CA ARG A 221 -2.15 -13.66 20.07
C ARG A 221 -3.39 -12.81 19.72
N TRP A 222 -3.49 -12.35 18.47
CA TRP A 222 -4.63 -11.52 18.04
C TRP A 222 -5.89 -12.34 17.79
N ALA A 223 -5.76 -13.64 17.53
CA ALA A 223 -6.87 -14.57 17.37
C ALA A 223 -7.52 -14.99 18.70
N GLU A 224 -6.79 -14.91 19.84
CA GLU A 224 -7.29 -15.34 21.16
C GLU A 224 -8.65 -14.72 21.51
N LEU A 225 -8.75 -13.38 21.46
CA LEU A 225 -9.98 -12.67 21.81
C LEU A 225 -11.15 -12.99 20.85
N PRO A 226 -10.99 -12.90 19.51
CA PRO A 226 -12.01 -13.32 18.55
C PRO A 226 -12.53 -14.75 18.77
N VAL A 227 -11.64 -15.71 19.05
CA VAL A 227 -11.98 -17.11 19.31
C VAL A 227 -12.77 -17.23 20.60
N THR A 228 -12.29 -16.63 21.70
CA THR A 228 -12.99 -16.65 23.00
C THR A 228 -14.38 -16.02 22.89
N GLU A 229 -14.51 -14.88 22.19
CA GLU A 229 -15.81 -14.23 21.98
C GLU A 229 -16.74 -15.06 21.08
N HIS A 230 -16.19 -15.78 20.10
CA HIS A 230 -16.97 -16.72 19.30
C HIS A 230 -17.50 -17.88 20.13
N GLU A 231 -16.66 -18.51 20.96
CA GLU A 231 -17.04 -19.61 21.85
C GLU A 231 -18.18 -19.19 22.79
N LYS A 232 -18.06 -18.01 23.42
CA LYS A 232 -19.13 -17.43 24.25
C LYS A 232 -20.42 -17.23 23.46
N ARG A 233 -20.34 -16.64 22.26
CA ARG A 233 -21.52 -16.41 21.40
C ARG A 233 -22.21 -17.70 21.00
N VAL A 234 -21.46 -18.75 20.66
CA VAL A 234 -22.01 -20.05 20.26
C VAL A 234 -22.62 -20.79 21.46
N ALA A 235 -21.96 -20.77 22.61
CA ALA A 235 -22.47 -21.39 23.84
C ALA A 235 -23.78 -20.77 24.34
N ALA A 236 -24.01 -19.48 24.07
CA ALA A 236 -25.25 -18.78 24.43
C ALA A 236 -26.41 -18.96 23.43
N LEU A 237 -26.23 -19.73 22.34
CA LEU A 237 -27.30 -19.93 21.35
C LEU A 237 -28.32 -20.97 21.81
N GLU A 238 -29.58 -20.56 21.87
CA GLU A 238 -30.71 -21.44 22.18
C GLU A 238 -31.79 -21.44 21.09
N GLY A 239 -32.65 -22.45 21.13
CA GLY A 239 -33.82 -22.58 20.27
C GLY A 239 -33.57 -23.24 18.90
N PRO A 240 -34.62 -23.42 18.10
CA PRO A 240 -34.59 -24.24 16.87
C PRO A 240 -33.66 -23.69 15.78
N LEU A 241 -33.30 -22.40 15.84
CA LEU A 241 -32.40 -21.77 14.88
C LEU A 241 -30.92 -21.76 15.34
N ALA A 242 -30.60 -22.28 16.53
CA ALA A 242 -29.23 -22.29 17.07
C ALA A 242 -28.18 -22.90 16.10
N PRO A 243 -28.43 -24.04 15.42
CA PRO A 243 -27.46 -24.60 14.47
C PRO A 243 -27.16 -23.67 13.28
N ALA A 244 -28.18 -23.00 12.75
CA ALA A 244 -28.00 -22.06 11.63
C ALA A 244 -27.19 -20.82 12.05
N ARG A 245 -27.47 -20.29 13.24
CA ARG A 245 -26.74 -19.17 13.83
C ARG A 245 -25.29 -19.54 14.14
N ALA A 246 -25.03 -20.73 14.68
CA ALA A 246 -23.69 -21.23 14.95
C ALA A 246 -22.84 -21.33 13.67
N ARG A 247 -23.41 -21.85 12.56
CA ARG A 247 -22.74 -21.88 11.26
C ARG A 247 -22.41 -20.48 10.74
N HIS A 248 -23.33 -19.53 10.89
CA HIS A 248 -23.06 -18.14 10.51
C HIS A 248 -21.93 -17.53 11.35
N GLN A 249 -21.97 -17.71 12.67
CA GLN A 249 -20.91 -17.23 13.58
C GLN A 249 -19.55 -17.87 13.26
N SER A 250 -19.54 -19.16 12.88
CA SER A 250 -18.31 -19.87 12.51
C SER A 250 -17.71 -19.33 11.22
N ARG A 251 -18.55 -19.04 10.21
CA ARG A 251 -18.09 -18.39 8.97
C ARG A 251 -17.57 -16.98 9.22
N SER A 252 -18.21 -16.23 10.12
CA SER A 252 -17.76 -14.88 10.51
C SER A 252 -16.39 -14.94 11.19
N LEU A 253 -16.19 -15.86 12.14
CA LEU A 253 -14.88 -16.07 12.77
C LEU A 253 -13.84 -16.49 11.73
N ALA A 254 -14.14 -17.44 10.84
CA ALA A 254 -13.21 -17.86 9.80
C ALA A 254 -12.78 -16.68 8.91
N ALA A 255 -13.71 -15.82 8.51
CA ALA A 255 -13.39 -14.60 7.76
C ALA A 255 -12.53 -13.62 8.56
N GLN A 256 -12.80 -13.45 9.86
CA GLN A 256 -12.00 -12.60 10.74
C GLN A 256 -10.56 -13.13 10.90
N LEU A 257 -10.39 -14.43 11.09
CA LEU A 257 -9.06 -15.05 11.19
C LEU A 257 -8.29 -14.97 9.87
N GLN A 258 -8.96 -15.11 8.73
CA GLN A 258 -8.35 -14.90 7.41
C GLN A 258 -7.93 -13.44 7.18
N ALA A 259 -8.67 -12.47 7.73
CA ALA A 259 -8.29 -11.06 7.68
C ALA A 259 -7.05 -10.78 8.55
N LEU A 260 -6.95 -11.42 9.73
CA LEU A 260 -5.75 -11.32 10.59
C LEU A 260 -4.49 -11.79 9.86
N ASP A 261 -4.54 -12.94 9.18
CA ASP A 261 -3.42 -13.46 8.39
C ASP A 261 -2.93 -12.47 7.32
N ARG A 262 -3.84 -11.66 6.79
CA ARG A 262 -3.56 -10.66 5.74
C ARG A 262 -3.24 -9.27 6.29
N THR A 263 -3.30 -9.09 7.62
CA THR A 263 -3.03 -7.81 8.25
C THR A 263 -1.56 -7.43 8.06
N PRO A 264 -1.25 -6.22 7.55
CA PRO A 264 0.12 -5.80 7.34
C PRO A 264 0.93 -5.70 8.65
N ARG A 265 2.11 -6.32 8.69
CA ARG A 265 3.08 -6.10 9.78
C ARG A 265 3.76 -4.73 9.64
N LEU A 266 4.30 -4.24 10.77
CA LEU A 266 5.19 -3.08 10.80
C LEU A 266 6.33 -3.19 9.77
N THR A 267 6.48 -2.12 8.99
CA THR A 267 7.58 -1.94 8.05
C THR A 267 8.89 -1.77 8.81
N ARG A 268 9.93 -2.48 8.38
CA ARG A 268 11.28 -2.29 8.93
C ARG A 268 11.83 -0.94 8.45
N ALA A 269 12.40 -0.17 9.36
CA ALA A 269 13.16 1.05 9.04
C ALA A 269 14.61 0.89 9.49
N TRP A 270 15.52 1.56 8.78
CA TRP A 270 16.95 1.62 9.11
C TRP A 270 17.32 3.01 9.65
N PRO A 271 18.37 3.13 10.47
CA PRO A 271 18.87 4.44 10.87
C PRO A 271 19.31 5.27 9.65
N PHE A 272 18.85 6.51 9.57
CA PHE A 272 19.33 7.46 8.57
C PHE A 272 20.78 7.87 8.91
N PRO A 273 21.75 7.71 8.00
CA PRO A 273 23.15 8.06 8.28
C PRO A 273 23.32 9.53 8.65
N GLY A 274 24.07 9.81 9.73
CA GLY A 274 24.30 11.17 10.22
C GLY A 274 23.15 11.77 11.03
N GLY A 275 22.08 11.01 11.28
CA GLY A 275 21.02 11.39 12.20
C GLY A 275 20.20 12.61 11.75
N PRO A 276 19.56 13.33 12.70
CA PRO A 276 18.63 14.42 12.38
C PRO A 276 19.23 15.55 11.55
N ALA A 277 20.46 15.98 11.85
CA ALA A 277 21.10 17.09 11.15
C ALA A 277 21.39 16.76 9.68
N ALA A 278 21.86 15.55 9.40
CA ALA A 278 22.05 15.08 8.02
C ALA A 278 20.71 14.93 7.29
N TRP A 279 19.66 14.50 8.00
CA TRP A 279 18.32 14.42 7.42
C TRP A 279 17.78 15.80 7.04
N ASP A 280 17.92 16.80 7.92
CA ASP A 280 17.45 18.17 7.68
C ASP A 280 18.21 18.79 6.49
N ALA A 281 19.52 18.57 6.41
CA ALA A 281 20.34 19.00 5.27
C ALA A 281 19.91 18.30 3.96
N ALA A 282 19.66 16.99 4.00
CA ALA A 282 19.19 16.24 2.84
C ALA A 282 17.81 16.70 2.36
N ALA A 283 16.89 16.96 3.30
CA ALA A 283 15.56 17.49 3.00
C ALA A 283 15.67 18.89 2.35
N ALA A 284 16.44 19.80 2.94
CA ALA A 284 16.65 21.14 2.38
C ALA A 284 17.24 21.11 0.96
N ALA A 285 18.14 20.16 0.68
CA ALA A 285 18.75 20.01 -0.64
C ALA A 285 17.82 19.40 -1.70
N HIS A 286 16.98 18.42 -1.32
CA HIS A 286 16.13 17.69 -2.27
C HIS A 286 14.73 18.28 -2.43
N VAL A 287 14.22 18.94 -1.40
CA VAL A 287 12.88 19.54 -1.37
C VAL A 287 12.98 20.97 -0.80
N PRO A 288 13.68 21.89 -1.50
CA PRO A 288 13.88 23.25 -1.01
C PRO A 288 12.55 23.93 -0.72
N GLY A 289 12.54 24.72 0.36
CA GLY A 289 11.36 25.44 0.84
C GLY A 289 10.32 24.59 1.58
N TRP A 290 10.54 23.28 1.75
CA TRP A 290 9.64 22.45 2.53
C TRP A 290 9.86 22.62 4.04
N THR A 291 8.86 23.15 4.74
CA THR A 291 8.89 23.44 6.18
C THR A 291 7.78 22.66 6.91
N PRO A 292 8.02 21.39 7.28
CA PRO A 292 6.99 20.52 7.87
C PRO A 292 6.58 20.87 9.31
N ASP A 293 7.10 21.96 9.89
CA ASP A 293 6.75 22.45 11.24
C ASP A 293 6.19 23.90 11.23
N ALA A 294 5.92 24.49 10.06
CA ALA A 294 5.50 25.89 9.97
C ALA A 294 4.12 26.14 10.59
N ASP A 295 3.27 25.12 10.61
CA ASP A 295 1.92 25.17 11.17
C ASP A 295 1.95 24.53 12.57
N ARG A 296 2.32 25.32 13.59
CA ARG A 296 2.14 24.98 15.00
C ARG A 296 0.74 25.34 15.49
#